data_AF-A0A699YLT0-F1
#
_entry.id   AF-A0A699YLT0-F1
#
_cell.length_a   1.000
_cell.length_b   1.000
_cell.length_c   1.000
_cell.angle_alpha   90.00
_cell.angle_beta   90.00
_cell.angle_gamma   90.00
#
_symmetry.space_group_name_H-M   'P 1'
#
loop_
_entity.id
_entity.type
_entity.pdbx_description
1 polymer ?
#
loop_
_entity_poly.entity_id
_entity_poly.type
_entity_poly.pdbx_seq_one_letter_code
_entity_poly.pdbx_strand_id
1 'polypeptide(L)'
;MALRARAASRALQSLPSLQRQLMLERLANSLEASTEEIMAANSLDVQQAQGKVGDALLQRLVLKPAKIAQLAAGIRAIAQQAVGPQLGADLIGLVTSREQINDLLALDDVIDLVIPRGGNALVTFIQRNTRIPVLGHADGICHAYVDAAADLDMAVKVVVDGKTDYPAACNAIEKAAGVTVHSDCPQVLAVCGPLPAPPAQRHEYSSMDVSLLVVPDMTQALQHIHAFGSSHTETIITEDAAAATAFLTGTDAACVFHNASPRFADGFRFGLGAEVGVSTSRIHARGPVGVEGLLTTKWLLRGAGHIVAKDTGVTYTHKLLPLA
;
A
#
# COMPACT_ATOMS: atom_id res chain seq x y z
N MET A 1 -2.08 -26.76 1.59
CA MET A 1 -1.02 -25.73 1.49
C MET A 1 -0.78 -25.04 2.84
N ALA A 2 -1.73 -24.24 3.34
CA ALA A 2 -1.58 -23.39 4.52
C ALA A 2 -0.96 -24.06 5.77
N LEU A 3 -1.36 -25.30 6.10
CA LEU A 3 -0.78 -26.06 7.22
C LEU A 3 0.74 -26.26 7.11
N ARG A 4 1.29 -26.45 5.91
CA ARG A 4 2.74 -26.58 5.69
C ARG A 4 3.46 -25.26 5.91
N ALA A 5 2.92 -24.17 5.36
CA ALA A 5 3.44 -22.82 5.55
C ALA A 5 3.44 -22.41 7.04
N ARG A 6 2.38 -22.76 7.80
CA ARG A 6 2.30 -22.52 9.25
C ARG A 6 3.30 -23.36 10.07
N ALA A 7 3.55 -24.60 9.67
CA ALA A 7 4.59 -25.42 10.31
C ALA A 7 6.00 -24.85 10.03
N ALA A 8 6.26 -24.47 8.77
CA ALA A 8 7.52 -23.91 8.35
C ALA A 8 7.77 -22.50 8.93
N SER A 9 6.74 -21.66 9.11
CA SER A 9 6.90 -20.31 9.69
C SER A 9 7.34 -20.36 11.15
N ARG A 10 6.90 -21.37 11.92
CA ARG A 10 7.38 -21.60 13.29
C ARG A 10 8.87 -21.97 13.31
N ALA A 11 9.34 -22.78 12.36
CA ALA A 11 10.76 -23.05 12.19
C ALA A 11 11.52 -21.77 11.84
N LEU A 12 11.02 -20.97 10.88
CA LEU A 12 11.60 -19.68 10.46
C LEU A 12 11.73 -18.67 11.62
N GLN A 13 10.74 -18.60 12.51
CA GLN A 13 10.76 -17.76 13.72
C GLN A 13 11.87 -18.16 14.70
N SER A 14 12.21 -19.45 14.78
CA SER A 14 13.28 -19.96 15.66
C SER A 14 14.69 -19.74 15.12
N LEU A 15 14.83 -19.42 13.83
CA LEU A 15 16.14 -19.20 13.23
C LEU A 15 16.77 -17.89 13.78
N PRO A 16 18.11 -17.82 13.96
CA PRO A 16 18.79 -16.59 14.28
C PRO A 16 18.45 -15.45 13.31
N SER A 17 18.67 -14.19 13.72
CA SER A 17 18.68 -13.10 12.75
C SER A 17 19.67 -13.40 11.62
N LEU A 18 20.83 -14.02 11.93
CA LEU A 18 21.83 -14.67 11.05
C LEU A 18 21.37 -15.96 10.36
N GLN A 19 20.07 -16.18 10.15
CA GLN A 19 19.58 -17.19 9.22
C GLN A 19 18.53 -16.72 8.20
N ARG A 20 18.10 -15.45 8.20
CA ARG A 20 17.08 -14.88 7.30
C ARG A 20 17.58 -14.00 6.12
N GLN A 21 18.71 -13.29 6.17
CA GLN A 21 19.21 -12.45 5.03
C GLN A 21 19.79 -13.24 3.89
N LEU A 22 20.68 -14.21 4.11
CA LEU A 22 21.17 -15.05 3.01
C LEU A 22 20.04 -15.90 2.41
N MET A 23 18.88 -16.05 3.06
CA MET A 23 17.67 -16.53 2.39
C MET A 23 17.21 -15.52 1.32
N LEU A 24 17.13 -14.25 1.70
CA LEU A 24 16.74 -13.14 0.85
C LEU A 24 17.80 -12.82 -0.23
N GLU A 25 19.10 -12.80 0.09
CA GLU A 25 20.20 -12.66 -0.89
C GLU A 25 20.20 -13.82 -1.89
N ARG A 26 20.02 -15.06 -1.44
CA ARG A 26 19.88 -16.20 -2.36
C ARG A 26 18.64 -16.03 -3.25
N LEU A 27 17.51 -15.60 -2.70
CA LEU A 27 16.30 -15.34 -3.46
C LEU A 27 16.52 -14.22 -4.51
N ALA A 28 17.19 -13.12 -4.15
CA ALA A 28 17.54 -12.05 -5.07
C ALA A 28 18.50 -12.51 -6.18
N ASN A 29 19.55 -13.26 -5.83
CA ASN A 29 20.50 -13.81 -6.79
C ASN A 29 19.84 -14.83 -7.73
N SER A 30 18.96 -15.69 -7.21
CA SER A 30 18.18 -16.64 -8.03
C SER A 30 17.19 -15.91 -8.95
N LEU A 31 16.56 -14.83 -8.48
CA LEU A 31 15.64 -14.03 -9.28
C LEU A 31 16.35 -13.37 -10.48
N GLU A 32 17.55 -12.85 -10.27
CA GLU A 32 18.38 -12.30 -11.35
C GLU A 32 18.92 -13.41 -12.28
N ALA A 33 19.40 -14.53 -11.75
CA ALA A 33 19.92 -15.63 -12.54
C ALA A 33 18.85 -16.28 -13.44
N SER A 34 17.60 -16.36 -12.98
CA SER A 34 16.46 -16.87 -13.76
C SER A 34 15.76 -15.79 -14.62
N THR A 35 16.37 -14.62 -14.85
CA THR A 35 15.74 -13.52 -15.62
C THR A 35 15.21 -13.98 -16.99
N GLU A 36 16.00 -14.75 -17.75
CA GLU A 36 15.59 -15.22 -19.10
C GLU A 36 14.40 -16.19 -19.03
N GLU A 37 14.41 -17.12 -18.07
CA GLU A 37 13.34 -18.10 -17.83
C GLU A 37 12.03 -17.41 -17.42
N ILE A 38 12.11 -16.45 -16.48
CA ILE A 38 10.97 -15.66 -16.01
C ILE A 38 10.37 -14.83 -17.16
N MET A 39 11.22 -14.20 -17.98
CA MET A 39 10.76 -13.43 -19.14
C MET A 39 10.14 -14.32 -20.23
N ALA A 40 10.67 -15.53 -20.44
CA ALA A 40 10.09 -16.50 -21.37
C ALA A 40 8.71 -16.99 -20.91
N ALA A 41 8.56 -17.33 -19.63
CA ALA A 41 7.28 -17.71 -19.03
C ALA A 41 6.25 -16.56 -19.13
N ASN A 42 6.65 -15.34 -18.76
CA ASN A 42 5.78 -14.17 -18.84
C ASN A 42 5.34 -13.83 -20.27
N SER A 43 6.20 -14.06 -21.27
CA SER A 43 5.84 -13.90 -22.68
C SER A 43 4.68 -14.83 -23.09
N LEU A 44 4.66 -16.08 -22.59
CA LEU A 44 3.56 -17.01 -22.82
C LEU A 44 2.26 -16.54 -22.13
N ASP A 45 2.34 -16.04 -20.89
CA ASP A 45 1.19 -15.49 -20.18
C ASP A 45 0.60 -14.27 -20.91
N VAL A 46 1.45 -13.34 -21.36
CA VAL A 46 1.05 -12.15 -22.12
C VAL A 46 0.38 -12.54 -23.43
N GLN A 47 0.94 -13.48 -24.19
CA GLN A 47 0.33 -14.02 -25.42
C GLN A 47 -1.03 -14.67 -25.14
N GLN A 48 -1.16 -15.42 -24.04
CA GLN A 48 -2.43 -16.06 -23.67
C GLN A 48 -3.49 -15.05 -23.20
N ALA A 49 -3.08 -13.95 -22.57
CA ALA A 49 -3.98 -12.91 -22.06
C ALA A 49 -4.41 -11.87 -23.12
N GLN A 50 -3.61 -11.68 -24.18
CA GLN A 50 -3.87 -10.70 -25.22
C GLN A 50 -5.25 -10.91 -25.88
N GLY A 51 -6.06 -9.86 -25.94
CA GLY A 51 -7.45 -9.91 -26.43
C GLY A 51 -8.45 -10.59 -25.48
N LYS A 52 -8.04 -11.10 -24.31
CA LYS A 52 -8.92 -11.72 -23.29
C LYS A 52 -9.03 -10.90 -22.00
N VAL A 53 -8.08 -10.01 -21.73
CA VAL A 53 -8.08 -9.08 -20.61
C VAL A 53 -7.97 -7.64 -21.11
N GLY A 54 -8.51 -6.68 -20.35
CA GLY A 54 -8.39 -5.26 -20.68
C GLY A 54 -6.96 -4.73 -20.51
N ASP A 55 -6.62 -3.68 -21.26
CA ASP A 55 -5.25 -3.17 -21.39
C ASP A 55 -4.57 -2.83 -20.06
N ALA A 56 -5.31 -2.30 -19.07
CA ALA A 56 -4.78 -2.00 -17.74
C ALA A 56 -4.29 -3.26 -16.98
N LEU A 57 -4.92 -4.42 -17.18
CA LEU A 57 -4.45 -5.69 -16.64
C LEU A 57 -3.28 -6.24 -17.45
N LEU A 58 -3.30 -6.08 -18.77
CA LEU A 58 -2.21 -6.51 -19.64
C LEU A 58 -0.91 -5.73 -19.34
N GLN A 59 -0.99 -4.42 -19.13
CA GLN A 59 0.13 -3.57 -18.70
C GLN A 59 0.71 -3.99 -17.34
N ARG A 60 -0.12 -4.52 -16.43
CA ARG A 60 0.32 -5.05 -15.12
C ARG A 60 0.92 -6.46 -15.22
N LEU A 61 0.58 -7.21 -16.27
CA LEU A 61 1.10 -8.54 -16.53
C LEU A 61 2.50 -8.53 -17.17
N VAL A 62 2.78 -7.56 -18.07
CA VAL A 62 4.07 -7.48 -18.77
C VAL A 62 5.21 -7.17 -17.80
N LEU A 63 6.14 -8.11 -17.67
CA LEU A 63 7.41 -7.92 -16.99
C LEU A 63 8.46 -7.31 -17.93
N LYS A 64 9.46 -6.67 -17.33
CA LYS A 64 10.67 -6.16 -18.00
C LYS A 64 11.88 -6.54 -17.14
N PRO A 65 13.09 -6.75 -17.73
CA PRO A 65 14.29 -7.08 -16.94
C PRO A 65 14.59 -6.06 -15.83
N ALA A 66 14.35 -4.77 -16.07
CA ALA A 66 14.48 -3.71 -15.07
C ALA A 66 13.56 -3.92 -13.84
N LYS A 67 12.38 -4.53 -14.00
CA LYS A 67 11.47 -4.83 -12.90
C LYS A 67 11.95 -6.03 -12.07
N ILE A 68 12.54 -7.03 -12.72
CA ILE A 68 13.19 -8.18 -12.05
C ILE A 68 14.38 -7.70 -11.22
N ALA A 69 15.23 -6.84 -11.80
CA ALA A 69 16.33 -6.18 -11.06
C ALA A 69 15.83 -5.30 -9.90
N GLN A 70 14.74 -4.54 -10.07
CA GLN A 70 14.14 -3.76 -8.98
C GLN A 70 13.63 -4.67 -7.85
N LEU A 71 13.00 -5.79 -8.16
CA LEU A 71 12.53 -6.77 -7.17
C LEU A 71 13.72 -7.39 -6.40
N ALA A 72 14.78 -7.78 -7.11
CA ALA A 72 16.00 -8.29 -6.48
C ALA A 72 16.66 -7.24 -5.56
N ALA A 73 16.75 -5.97 -5.99
CA ALA A 73 17.24 -4.87 -5.17
C ALA A 73 16.38 -4.64 -3.92
N GLY A 74 15.05 -4.67 -4.05
CA GLY A 74 14.13 -4.57 -2.91
C GLY A 74 14.26 -5.72 -1.92
N ILE A 75 14.42 -6.96 -2.41
CA ILE A 75 14.71 -8.13 -1.59
C ILE A 75 16.05 -7.95 -0.85
N ARG A 76 17.10 -7.44 -1.50
CA ARG A 76 18.39 -7.14 -0.84
C ARG A 76 18.30 -6.01 0.19
N ALA A 77 17.49 -4.99 -0.04
CA ALA A 77 17.24 -3.94 0.96
C ALA A 77 16.57 -4.52 2.23
N ILE A 78 15.62 -5.44 2.08
CA ILE A 78 15.07 -6.21 3.21
C ILE A 78 16.13 -7.16 3.80
N ALA A 79 16.96 -7.76 2.96
CA ALA A 79 18.04 -8.65 3.39
C ALA A 79 19.04 -7.91 4.29
N GLN A 80 19.38 -6.65 4.01
CA GLN A 80 20.23 -5.81 4.87
C GLN A 80 19.64 -5.55 6.27
N GLN A 81 18.34 -5.80 6.47
CA GLN A 81 17.65 -5.71 7.78
C GLN A 81 17.60 -7.06 8.53
N ALA A 82 18.04 -8.16 7.89
CA ALA A 82 18.19 -9.50 8.47
C ALA A 82 19.67 -9.95 8.39
N VAL A 83 20.01 -11.21 8.73
CA VAL A 83 21.38 -11.75 8.51
C VAL A 83 21.35 -13.28 8.06
N GLY A 84 22.29 -13.86 7.31
CA GLY A 84 22.51 -15.34 7.15
C GLY A 84 21.43 -16.36 6.61
N PRO A 85 21.67 -17.72 6.56
CA PRO A 85 21.03 -18.65 5.59
C PRO A 85 20.16 -19.87 6.07
N GLN A 86 18.90 -20.02 5.60
CA GLN A 86 18.39 -21.08 4.67
C GLN A 86 16.84 -21.11 4.52
N LEU A 87 16.31 -21.11 3.29
CA LEU A 87 14.86 -21.10 2.98
C LEU A 87 14.30 -22.51 2.80
N GLY A 88 13.39 -22.94 3.67
CA GLY A 88 12.65 -24.19 3.50
C GLY A 88 11.56 -24.07 2.43
N ALA A 89 11.46 -25.06 1.53
CA ALA A 89 10.55 -25.04 0.39
C ALA A 89 9.05 -24.94 0.76
N ASP A 90 8.66 -25.40 1.95
CA ASP A 90 7.28 -25.33 2.44
C ASP A 90 6.84 -23.95 2.96
N LEU A 91 7.75 -22.97 3.04
CA LEU A 91 7.42 -21.60 3.50
C LEU A 91 6.55 -20.83 2.51
N ILE A 92 6.72 -21.07 1.21
CA ILE A 92 6.00 -20.37 0.14
C ILE A 92 5.06 -21.39 -0.51
N GLY A 93 3.77 -21.10 -0.45
CA GLY A 93 2.74 -21.89 -1.11
C GLY A 93 2.13 -21.14 -2.28
N LEU A 94 1.99 -21.81 -3.43
CA LEU A 94 1.29 -21.29 -4.60
C LEU A 94 -0.13 -21.85 -4.68
N VAL A 95 -1.09 -20.98 -4.94
CA VAL A 95 -2.50 -21.27 -5.21
C VAL A 95 -2.72 -21.11 -6.71
N THR A 96 -3.28 -22.11 -7.39
CA THR A 96 -3.32 -22.14 -8.87
C THR A 96 -4.72 -22.01 -9.46
N SER A 97 -5.79 -22.06 -8.65
CA SER A 97 -7.17 -21.84 -9.12
C SER A 97 -7.95 -20.88 -8.21
N ARG A 98 -8.98 -20.24 -8.78
CA ARG A 98 -9.87 -19.33 -8.02
C ARG A 98 -10.75 -20.07 -7.01
N GLU A 99 -11.09 -21.33 -7.27
CA GLU A 99 -11.94 -22.15 -6.40
C GLU A 99 -11.30 -22.32 -5.01
N GLN A 100 -9.97 -22.48 -4.97
CA GLN A 100 -9.17 -22.60 -3.75
C GLN A 100 -9.16 -21.32 -2.88
N ILE A 101 -9.60 -20.16 -3.40
CA ILE A 101 -9.62 -18.91 -2.62
C ILE A 101 -10.62 -19.01 -1.48
N ASN A 102 -11.83 -19.50 -1.74
CA ASN A 102 -12.87 -19.60 -0.71
C ASN A 102 -12.47 -20.55 0.42
N ASP A 103 -11.84 -21.68 0.07
CA ASP A 103 -11.30 -22.63 1.04
C ASP A 103 -10.25 -21.96 1.95
N LEU A 104 -9.37 -21.13 1.39
CA LEU A 104 -8.36 -20.40 2.18
C LEU A 104 -8.98 -19.32 3.07
N LEU A 105 -9.98 -18.58 2.57
CA LEU A 105 -10.68 -17.56 3.36
C LEU A 105 -11.45 -18.13 4.56
N ALA A 106 -11.74 -19.43 4.57
CA ALA A 106 -12.37 -20.14 5.68
C ALA A 106 -11.39 -20.66 6.75
N LEU A 107 -10.06 -20.56 6.54
CA LEU A 107 -9.03 -21.08 7.46
C LEU A 107 -8.55 -20.03 8.48
N ASP A 108 -9.48 -19.38 9.20
CA ASP A 108 -9.13 -18.41 10.24
C ASP A 108 -8.50 -19.02 11.50
N ASP A 109 -8.44 -20.35 11.58
CA ASP A 109 -7.65 -21.09 12.56
C ASP A 109 -6.18 -21.33 12.14
N VAL A 110 -5.84 -21.19 10.83
CA VAL A 110 -4.52 -21.47 10.24
C VAL A 110 -3.82 -20.24 9.65
N ILE A 111 -4.57 -19.33 9.04
CA ILE A 111 -4.05 -18.14 8.34
C ILE A 111 -4.29 -16.91 9.22
N ASP A 112 -3.20 -16.25 9.63
CA ASP A 112 -3.27 -15.15 10.59
C ASP A 112 -3.55 -13.77 9.93
N LEU A 113 -3.35 -13.63 8.61
CA LEU A 113 -3.53 -12.38 7.84
C LEU A 113 -3.77 -12.66 6.34
N VAL A 114 -4.67 -11.92 5.70
CA VAL A 114 -4.87 -11.91 4.23
C VAL A 114 -4.55 -10.53 3.66
N ILE A 115 -3.79 -10.49 2.55
CA ILE A 115 -3.38 -9.26 1.88
C ILE A 115 -3.84 -9.30 0.41
N PRO A 116 -5.03 -8.79 0.09
CA PRO A 116 -5.54 -8.77 -1.28
C PRO A 116 -4.86 -7.68 -2.10
N ARG A 117 -4.22 -8.05 -3.22
CA ARG A 117 -3.79 -7.11 -4.27
C ARG A 117 -4.62 -7.36 -5.53
N GLY A 118 -5.37 -6.34 -5.97
CA GLY A 118 -6.27 -6.42 -7.11
C GLY A 118 -7.19 -5.19 -7.18
N GLY A 119 -8.24 -5.25 -7.99
CA GLY A 119 -9.25 -4.19 -8.04
C GLY A 119 -10.24 -4.26 -6.87
N ASN A 120 -10.95 -3.14 -6.64
CA ASN A 120 -11.94 -2.95 -5.56
C ASN A 120 -12.85 -4.17 -5.33
N ALA A 121 -13.41 -4.76 -6.40
CA ALA A 121 -14.35 -5.88 -6.30
C ALA A 121 -13.72 -7.13 -5.63
N LEU A 122 -12.44 -7.43 -5.88
CA LEU A 122 -11.74 -8.55 -5.25
C LEU A 122 -11.44 -8.27 -3.77
N VAL A 123 -10.98 -7.05 -3.46
CA VAL A 123 -10.70 -6.64 -2.07
C VAL A 123 -11.97 -6.68 -1.24
N THR A 124 -13.05 -6.06 -1.76
CA THR A 124 -14.38 -6.03 -1.13
C THR A 124 -14.97 -7.44 -0.98
N PHE A 125 -14.78 -8.32 -1.97
CA PHE A 125 -15.19 -9.72 -1.85
C PHE A 125 -14.47 -10.41 -0.70
N ILE A 126 -13.14 -10.32 -0.64
CA ILE A 126 -12.32 -10.94 0.42
C ILE A 126 -12.73 -10.41 1.80
N GLN A 127 -12.81 -9.09 1.97
CA GLN A 127 -13.23 -8.44 3.22
C GLN A 127 -14.61 -8.87 3.73
N ARG A 128 -15.54 -9.24 2.83
CA ARG A 128 -16.90 -9.70 3.19
C ARG A 128 -17.02 -11.21 3.42
N ASN A 129 -16.01 -12.00 3.04
CA ASN A 129 -16.09 -13.47 3.01
C ASN A 129 -15.02 -14.17 3.87
N THR A 130 -14.36 -13.46 4.78
CA THR A 130 -13.43 -14.07 5.75
C THR A 130 -13.57 -13.46 7.16
N ARG A 131 -13.17 -14.25 8.16
CA ARG A 131 -12.91 -13.77 9.53
C ARG A 131 -11.43 -13.47 9.78
N ILE A 132 -10.55 -13.85 8.86
CA ILE A 132 -9.12 -13.55 8.93
C ILE A 132 -8.94 -12.02 8.82
N PRO A 133 -8.06 -11.37 9.60
CA PRO A 133 -7.71 -9.97 9.40
C PRO A 133 -7.29 -9.70 7.94
N VAL A 134 -7.81 -8.62 7.35
CA VAL A 134 -7.51 -8.22 5.98
C VAL A 134 -6.77 -6.90 5.97
N LEU A 135 -5.57 -6.86 5.37
CA LEU A 135 -4.74 -5.67 5.25
C LEU A 135 -4.64 -5.24 3.79
N GLY A 136 -5.00 -3.98 3.51
CA GLY A 136 -4.99 -3.40 2.17
C GLY A 136 -5.87 -2.15 2.11
N HIS A 137 -6.25 -1.77 0.89
CA HIS A 137 -7.20 -0.70 0.59
C HIS A 137 -8.16 -1.17 -0.50
N ALA A 138 -9.42 -0.72 -0.46
CA ALA A 138 -10.43 -1.05 -1.48
C ALA A 138 -10.52 0.02 -2.58
N ASP A 139 -10.22 1.28 -2.22
CA ASP A 139 -10.29 2.47 -3.08
C ASP A 139 -8.97 3.26 -2.97
N GLY A 140 -8.71 4.11 -3.97
CA GLY A 140 -7.53 4.95 -4.13
C GLY A 140 -7.84 6.42 -4.46
N ILE A 141 -8.97 6.93 -3.97
CA ILE A 141 -9.41 8.32 -4.20
C ILE A 141 -8.49 9.28 -3.43
N CYS A 142 -7.68 10.04 -4.16
CA CYS A 142 -6.61 10.91 -3.69
C CYS A 142 -6.78 12.34 -4.23
N HIS A 143 -6.55 13.36 -3.39
CA HIS A 143 -6.71 14.76 -3.77
C HIS A 143 -5.38 15.52 -3.82
N ALA A 144 -5.37 16.58 -4.63
CA ALA A 144 -4.36 17.62 -4.60
C ALA A 144 -5.04 18.97 -4.36
N TYR A 145 -4.80 19.55 -3.19
CA TYR A 145 -5.25 20.89 -2.84
C TYR A 145 -4.21 21.92 -3.30
N VAL A 146 -4.57 22.73 -4.29
CA VAL A 146 -3.77 23.89 -4.71
C VAL A 146 -4.24 25.08 -3.90
N ASP A 147 -3.39 25.54 -2.98
CA ASP A 147 -3.66 26.66 -2.09
C ASP A 147 -3.53 28.03 -2.78
N ALA A 148 -4.06 29.07 -2.15
CA ALA A 148 -3.94 30.46 -2.64
C ALA A 148 -2.49 30.96 -2.72
N ALA A 149 -1.57 30.44 -1.89
CA ALA A 149 -0.14 30.76 -1.92
C ALA A 149 0.70 29.75 -2.72
N ALA A 150 0.11 28.94 -3.61
CA ALA A 150 0.84 27.99 -4.44
C ALA A 150 1.67 28.64 -5.55
N ASP A 151 2.91 28.17 -5.73
CA ASP A 151 3.61 28.29 -7.01
C ASP A 151 2.85 27.46 -8.06
N LEU A 152 2.39 28.12 -9.13
CA LEU A 152 1.55 27.50 -10.15
C LEU A 152 2.33 26.55 -11.07
N ASP A 153 3.61 26.79 -11.32
CA ASP A 153 4.46 25.91 -12.13
C ASP A 153 4.76 24.62 -11.38
N MET A 154 4.99 24.69 -10.07
CA MET A 154 5.06 23.54 -9.19
C MET A 154 3.73 22.80 -9.12
N ALA A 155 2.61 23.51 -8.93
CA ALA A 155 1.28 22.90 -8.89
C ALA A 155 0.98 22.11 -10.17
N VAL A 156 1.28 22.66 -11.35
CA VAL A 156 1.15 21.94 -12.63
C VAL A 156 2.03 20.69 -12.67
N LYS A 157 3.31 20.76 -12.27
CA LYS A 157 4.22 19.60 -12.27
C LYS A 157 3.73 18.49 -11.33
N VAL A 158 3.40 18.84 -10.09
CA VAL A 158 2.93 17.89 -9.06
C VAL A 158 1.63 17.22 -9.49
N VAL A 159 0.68 18.00 -10.02
CA VAL A 159 -0.60 17.47 -10.52
C VAL A 159 -0.39 16.54 -11.71
N VAL A 160 0.32 16.98 -12.75
CA VAL A 160 0.55 16.19 -13.96
C VAL A 160 1.26 14.88 -13.67
N ASP A 161 2.34 14.88 -12.89
CA ASP A 161 3.02 13.63 -12.44
C ASP A 161 2.05 12.72 -11.70
N GLY A 162 1.30 13.29 -10.75
CA GLY A 162 0.35 12.59 -9.91
C GLY A 162 -0.67 11.75 -10.68
N LYS A 163 -1.13 12.21 -11.84
CA LYS A 163 -2.03 11.44 -12.73
C LYS A 163 -1.30 10.62 -13.77
N THR A 164 -0.39 11.25 -14.52
CA THR A 164 -0.02 10.75 -15.84
C THR A 164 1.11 9.74 -15.83
N ASP A 165 1.89 9.67 -14.75
CA ASP A 165 2.90 8.61 -14.55
C ASP A 165 2.26 7.21 -14.61
N TYR A 166 1.17 7.01 -13.86
CA TYR A 166 0.42 5.76 -13.91
C TYR A 166 -1.05 5.93 -13.46
N PRO A 167 -1.99 6.24 -14.37
CA PRO A 167 -3.37 6.59 -14.02
C PRO A 167 -4.19 5.47 -13.36
N ALA A 168 -3.78 4.21 -13.50
CA ALA A 168 -4.41 3.04 -12.89
C ALA A 168 -3.81 2.68 -11.51
N ALA A 169 -3.03 3.59 -10.91
CA ALA A 169 -2.50 3.45 -9.57
C ALA A 169 -3.48 4.04 -8.53
N CYS A 170 -3.61 3.35 -7.39
CA CYS A 170 -4.46 3.75 -6.27
C CYS A 170 -3.97 4.99 -5.48
N ASN A 171 -2.89 5.62 -5.92
CA ASN A 171 -2.31 6.84 -5.37
C ASN A 171 -2.12 7.90 -6.46
N ALA A 172 -2.90 7.82 -7.54
CA ALA A 172 -2.92 8.84 -8.58
C ALA A 172 -3.76 10.07 -8.14
N ILE A 173 -3.26 11.29 -8.38
CA ILE A 173 -4.14 12.46 -8.55
C ILE A 173 -4.91 12.21 -9.83
N GLU A 174 -6.13 12.72 -9.99
CA GLU A 174 -6.89 12.41 -11.20
C GLU A 174 -6.58 13.30 -12.44
N LYS A 175 -5.77 14.38 -12.39
CA LYS A 175 -5.51 15.40 -13.47
C LYS A 175 -4.02 15.45 -13.87
N ALA A 176 -3.53 15.65 -15.12
CA ALA A 176 -4.04 16.40 -16.29
C ALA A 176 -3.50 15.88 -17.65
N ALA A 177 -3.76 16.62 -18.74
CA ALA A 177 -3.19 16.51 -20.11
C ALA A 177 -3.47 15.20 -20.87
N GLY A 178 -4.25 15.28 -21.95
CA GLY A 178 -4.84 14.10 -22.59
C GLY A 178 -5.96 13.45 -21.75
N VAL A 179 -6.48 14.20 -20.77
CA VAL A 179 -7.37 13.76 -19.69
C VAL A 179 -8.72 14.46 -19.77
N THR A 180 -9.82 13.74 -19.62
CA THR A 180 -11.17 14.34 -19.51
C THR A 180 -11.28 15.09 -18.19
N VAL A 181 -11.72 16.35 -18.22
CA VAL A 181 -12.02 17.13 -17.01
C VAL A 181 -13.52 17.10 -16.77
N HIS A 182 -13.93 16.60 -15.61
CA HIS A 182 -15.28 16.64 -15.10
C HIS A 182 -15.43 17.79 -14.10
N SER A 183 -16.50 18.56 -14.20
CA SER A 183 -16.88 19.53 -13.19
C SER A 183 -18.32 20.00 -13.39
N ASP A 184 -19.06 20.12 -12.30
CA ASP A 184 -20.33 20.84 -12.18
C ASP A 184 -20.17 22.22 -11.51
N CYS A 185 -18.94 22.58 -11.12
CA CYS A 185 -18.62 23.82 -10.42
C CYS A 185 -18.75 25.04 -11.35
N PRO A 186 -19.63 26.02 -11.07
CA PRO A 186 -19.84 27.18 -11.94
C PRO A 186 -18.57 27.98 -12.23
N GLN A 187 -17.66 28.09 -11.26
CA GLN A 187 -16.38 28.77 -11.41
C GLN A 187 -15.45 28.06 -12.41
N VAL A 188 -15.45 26.73 -12.42
CA VAL A 188 -14.66 25.94 -13.39
C VAL A 188 -15.28 26.04 -14.78
N LEU A 189 -16.61 25.89 -14.87
CA LEU A 189 -17.36 25.99 -16.13
C LEU A 189 -17.25 27.37 -16.78
N ALA A 190 -17.14 28.44 -16.00
CA ALA A 190 -16.92 29.79 -16.50
C ALA A 190 -15.55 29.99 -17.16
N VAL A 191 -14.54 29.22 -16.77
CA VAL A 191 -13.16 29.30 -17.30
C VAL A 191 -12.92 28.27 -18.41
N CYS A 192 -13.41 27.05 -18.24
CA CYS A 192 -13.16 25.92 -19.14
C CYS A 192 -14.27 25.70 -20.20
N GLY A 193 -15.41 26.37 -20.07
CA GLY A 193 -16.61 26.08 -20.86
C GLY A 193 -17.35 24.83 -20.36
N PRO A 194 -18.30 24.28 -21.15
CA PRO A 194 -19.06 23.10 -20.77
C PRO A 194 -18.17 21.86 -20.59
N LEU A 195 -18.26 21.23 -19.43
CA LEU A 195 -17.58 19.99 -19.06
C LEU A 195 -18.62 18.91 -18.69
N PRO A 196 -18.30 17.61 -18.81
CA PRO A 196 -19.12 16.56 -18.22
C PRO A 196 -19.19 16.73 -16.70
N ALA A 197 -20.33 16.40 -16.09
CA ALA A 197 -20.44 16.31 -14.64
C ALA A 197 -19.61 15.12 -14.11
N PRO A 198 -19.10 15.16 -12.86
CA PRO A 198 -18.50 13.99 -12.22
C PRO A 198 -19.58 12.91 -11.96
N PRO A 199 -19.30 11.60 -12.13
CA PRO A 199 -20.29 10.54 -11.92
C PRO A 199 -20.82 10.48 -10.47
N ALA A 200 -19.96 10.79 -9.50
CA ALA A 200 -20.26 10.94 -8.09
C ALA A 200 -19.16 11.80 -7.43
N GLN A 201 -19.43 12.37 -6.25
CA GLN A 201 -18.42 13.10 -5.47
C GLN A 201 -17.30 12.17 -4.95
N ARG A 202 -17.62 10.89 -4.71
CA ARG A 202 -16.66 9.83 -4.37
C ARG A 202 -16.55 8.86 -5.55
N HIS A 203 -15.55 9.05 -6.40
CA HIS A 203 -15.30 8.21 -7.58
C HIS A 203 -13.79 8.08 -7.82
N GLU A 204 -13.31 6.85 -8.06
CA GLU A 204 -11.95 6.55 -8.52
C GLU A 204 -12.06 6.18 -10.00
N TYR A 205 -11.40 6.93 -10.88
CA TYR A 205 -11.52 6.75 -12.31
C TYR A 205 -10.60 5.63 -12.83
N SER A 206 -9.38 5.52 -12.30
CA SER A 206 -8.33 4.58 -12.78
C SER A 206 -7.99 4.69 -14.28
N SER A 207 -8.41 5.77 -14.94
CA SER A 207 -8.32 6.07 -16.37
C SER A 207 -7.73 7.47 -16.57
N MET A 208 -7.80 8.07 -17.76
CA MET A 208 -7.35 9.46 -18.00
C MET A 208 -8.49 10.47 -17.78
N ASP A 209 -9.05 10.54 -16.57
CA ASP A 209 -10.21 11.38 -16.25
C ASP A 209 -10.08 12.00 -14.82
N VAL A 210 -10.51 13.25 -14.61
CA VAL A 210 -10.50 13.97 -13.30
C VAL A 210 -11.82 14.63 -12.94
N SER A 211 -12.13 14.74 -11.65
CA SER A 211 -13.03 15.78 -11.10
C SER A 211 -12.27 17.04 -10.71
N LEU A 212 -12.78 18.23 -11.06
CA LEU A 212 -12.28 19.53 -10.61
C LEU A 212 -13.32 20.29 -9.78
N LEU A 213 -12.90 20.86 -8.65
CA LEU A 213 -13.71 21.67 -7.75
C LEU A 213 -12.94 22.93 -7.33
N VAL A 214 -13.66 24.05 -7.16
CA VAL A 214 -13.14 25.24 -6.45
C VAL A 214 -13.74 25.26 -5.05
N VAL A 215 -12.88 25.37 -4.04
CA VAL A 215 -13.27 25.52 -2.62
C VAL A 215 -12.92 26.95 -2.13
N PRO A 216 -13.69 27.54 -1.19
CA PRO A 216 -13.42 28.89 -0.70
C PRO A 216 -12.13 28.98 0.13
N ASP A 217 -11.91 28.01 1.02
CA ASP A 217 -10.73 27.94 1.89
C ASP A 217 -10.32 26.49 2.22
N MET A 218 -9.17 26.34 2.88
CA MET A 218 -8.58 25.05 3.30
C MET A 218 -9.50 24.23 4.22
N THR A 219 -10.37 24.86 5.01
CA THR A 219 -11.35 24.15 5.86
C THR A 219 -12.34 23.37 5.00
N GLN A 220 -12.85 23.96 3.92
CA GLN A 220 -13.72 23.23 2.99
C GLN A 220 -12.95 22.21 2.15
N ALA A 221 -11.67 22.46 1.84
CA ALA A 221 -10.79 21.45 1.24
C ALA A 221 -10.69 20.21 2.14
N LEU A 222 -10.37 20.39 3.42
CA LEU A 222 -10.28 19.29 4.40
C LEU A 222 -11.62 18.60 4.62
N GLN A 223 -12.74 19.34 4.70
CA GLN A 223 -14.08 18.75 4.79
C GLN A 223 -14.41 17.88 3.56
N HIS A 224 -14.05 18.32 2.36
CA HIS A 224 -14.23 17.54 1.13
C HIS A 224 -13.38 16.26 1.15
N ILE A 225 -12.09 16.39 1.48
CA ILE A 225 -11.15 15.26 1.59
C ILE A 225 -11.65 14.22 2.60
N HIS A 226 -12.08 14.65 3.79
CA HIS A 226 -12.60 13.74 4.83
C HIS A 226 -13.95 13.10 4.46
N ALA A 227 -14.79 13.76 3.66
CA ALA A 227 -16.09 13.24 3.26
C ALA A 227 -16.01 12.27 2.07
N PHE A 228 -15.11 12.51 1.11
CA PHE A 228 -15.10 11.82 -0.19
C PHE A 228 -13.80 11.07 -0.50
N GLY A 229 -12.70 11.37 0.19
CA GLY A 229 -11.43 10.66 0.04
C GLY A 229 -11.45 9.23 0.59
N SER A 230 -10.56 8.41 0.06
CA SER A 230 -10.36 7.03 0.54
C SER A 230 -9.43 6.96 1.77
N SER A 231 -8.96 8.12 2.27
CA SER A 231 -7.90 8.22 3.28
C SER A 231 -6.58 7.57 2.83
N HIS A 232 -6.31 7.52 1.52
CA HIS A 232 -5.10 6.92 0.94
C HIS A 232 -3.94 7.92 0.92
N THR A 233 -3.92 8.84 -0.04
CA THR A 233 -2.86 9.85 -0.16
C THR A 233 -3.44 11.20 -0.54
N GLU A 234 -3.10 12.23 0.20
CA GLU A 234 -3.59 13.60 -0.03
C GLU A 234 -2.38 14.54 -0.07
N THR A 235 -2.40 15.55 -0.96
CA THR A 235 -1.28 16.50 -1.07
C THR A 235 -1.76 17.95 -1.09
N ILE A 236 -1.01 18.85 -0.44
CA ILE A 236 -1.16 20.31 -0.57
C ILE A 236 0.01 20.86 -1.39
N ILE A 237 -0.29 21.81 -2.27
CA ILE A 237 0.71 22.64 -2.94
C ILE A 237 0.55 24.07 -2.41
N THR A 238 1.57 24.60 -1.73
CA THR A 238 1.60 25.95 -1.16
C THR A 238 3.04 26.38 -0.83
N GLU A 239 3.33 27.68 -0.93
CA GLU A 239 4.54 28.29 -0.34
C GLU A 239 4.31 28.81 1.10
N ASP A 240 3.07 28.82 1.60
CA ASP A 240 2.78 29.16 3.00
C ASP A 240 3.05 27.96 3.93
N ALA A 241 4.14 28.05 4.68
CA ALA A 241 4.53 27.04 5.67
C ALA A 241 3.49 26.83 6.79
N ALA A 242 2.67 27.83 7.12
CA ALA A 242 1.59 27.69 8.10
C ALA A 242 0.41 26.90 7.51
N ALA A 243 0.01 27.20 6.27
CA ALA A 243 -1.00 26.42 5.54
C ALA A 243 -0.55 24.97 5.32
N ALA A 244 0.70 24.75 4.91
CA ALA A 244 1.30 23.42 4.77
C ALA A 244 1.23 22.62 6.10
N THR A 245 1.67 23.23 7.20
CA THR A 245 1.65 22.60 8.53
C THR A 245 0.21 22.27 8.97
N ALA A 246 -0.73 23.18 8.76
CA ALA A 246 -2.15 22.98 9.10
C ALA A 246 -2.80 21.87 8.26
N PHE A 247 -2.49 21.76 6.97
CA PHE A 247 -2.98 20.68 6.12
C PHE A 247 -2.37 19.33 6.50
N LEU A 248 -1.04 19.27 6.71
CA LEU A 248 -0.32 18.06 7.11
C LEU A 248 -0.80 17.49 8.45
N THR A 249 -1.24 18.35 9.37
CA THR A 249 -1.76 17.95 10.69
C THR A 249 -3.27 17.75 10.73
N GLY A 250 -4.02 18.47 9.88
CA GLY A 250 -5.47 18.41 9.81
C GLY A 250 -6.02 17.30 8.91
N THR A 251 -5.21 16.75 8.00
CA THR A 251 -5.65 15.71 7.05
C THR A 251 -5.44 14.30 7.63
N ASP A 252 -6.50 13.51 7.69
CA ASP A 252 -6.46 12.15 8.25
C ASP A 252 -6.39 11.06 7.17
N ALA A 253 -5.28 11.02 6.44
CA ALA A 253 -4.98 10.00 5.44
C ALA A 253 -3.80 9.10 5.83
N ALA A 254 -3.57 8.03 5.09
CA ALA A 254 -2.44 7.12 5.29
C ALA A 254 -1.10 7.76 4.88
N CYS A 255 -1.14 8.68 3.91
CA CYS A 255 -0.03 9.54 3.51
C CYS A 255 -0.56 10.97 3.31
N VAL A 256 0.12 11.98 3.86
CA VAL A 256 -0.19 13.40 3.62
C VAL A 256 1.08 14.11 3.21
N PHE A 257 1.07 14.79 2.07
CA PHE A 257 2.25 15.40 1.46
C PHE A 257 2.12 16.91 1.29
N HIS A 258 3.26 17.59 1.22
CA HIS A 258 3.38 19.01 0.90
C HIS A 258 4.34 19.15 -0.28
N ASN A 259 3.93 19.87 -1.33
CA ASN A 259 4.70 20.15 -2.54
C ASN A 259 5.26 18.90 -3.25
N ALA A 260 4.61 17.74 -3.08
CA ALA A 260 5.05 16.45 -3.61
C ALA A 260 3.88 15.63 -4.18
N SER A 261 4.18 14.82 -5.20
CA SER A 261 3.22 13.95 -5.88
C SER A 261 2.76 12.78 -4.98
N PRO A 262 1.46 12.42 -4.96
CA PRO A 262 0.98 11.27 -4.21
C PRO A 262 1.55 9.94 -4.74
N ARG A 263 2.11 9.92 -5.95
CA ARG A 263 2.86 8.76 -6.51
C ARG A 263 4.05 8.34 -5.64
N PHE A 264 4.55 9.21 -4.76
CA PHE A 264 5.57 8.86 -3.76
C PHE A 264 5.08 7.88 -2.69
N ALA A 265 3.77 7.70 -2.48
CA ALA A 265 3.20 6.74 -1.54
C ALA A 265 3.37 5.28 -2.02
N ASP A 266 4.59 4.75 -1.86
CA ASP A 266 5.03 3.42 -2.27
C ASP A 266 6.17 2.98 -1.34
N GLY A 267 6.17 1.71 -0.91
CA GLY A 267 7.13 1.21 0.08
C GLY A 267 8.60 1.30 -0.34
N PHE A 268 8.92 1.14 -1.62
CA PHE A 268 10.30 1.30 -2.10
C PHE A 268 10.70 2.79 -2.10
N ARG A 269 9.80 3.67 -2.56
CA ARG A 269 10.02 5.13 -2.54
C ARG A 269 10.15 5.69 -1.11
N PHE A 270 9.49 5.08 -0.14
CA PHE A 270 9.60 5.39 1.29
C PHE A 270 10.83 4.78 1.98
N GLY A 271 11.69 4.04 1.26
CA GLY A 271 12.89 3.42 1.83
C GLY A 271 12.65 2.13 2.63
N LEU A 272 11.46 1.53 2.54
CA LEU A 272 11.13 0.25 3.20
C LEU A 272 11.70 -0.98 2.47
N GLY A 273 12.35 -0.78 1.32
CA GLY A 273 12.87 -1.84 0.44
C GLY A 273 11.80 -2.48 -0.43
N ALA A 274 10.67 -2.90 0.16
CA ALA A 274 9.45 -3.27 -0.56
C ALA A 274 8.20 -3.09 0.32
N GLU A 275 7.03 -3.29 -0.27
CA GLU A 275 5.75 -3.35 0.41
C GLU A 275 4.97 -4.64 0.08
N VAL A 276 4.14 -5.09 1.01
CA VAL A 276 3.09 -6.08 0.72
C VAL A 276 1.81 -5.44 0.18
N GLY A 277 1.56 -4.18 0.54
CA GLY A 277 0.35 -3.41 0.23
C GLY A 277 0.43 -2.01 0.81
N VAL A 278 -0.45 -1.12 0.35
CA VAL A 278 -0.80 0.09 1.09
C VAL A 278 -2.05 -0.21 1.93
N SER A 279 -2.05 0.24 3.18
CA SER A 279 -3.17 0.05 4.10
C SER A 279 -3.82 1.39 4.44
N THR A 280 -5.12 1.52 4.23
CA THR A 280 -5.92 2.65 4.74
C THR A 280 -6.56 2.37 6.11
N SER A 281 -6.28 1.19 6.69
CA SER A 281 -6.70 0.82 8.05
C SER A 281 -6.15 1.80 9.09
N ARG A 282 -6.95 2.08 10.12
CA ARG A 282 -6.55 2.88 11.29
C ARG A 282 -5.99 2.03 12.44
N ILE A 283 -5.93 0.71 12.27
CA ILE A 283 -5.39 -0.26 13.23
C ILE A 283 -4.33 -1.14 12.59
N HIS A 284 -3.42 -1.68 13.42
CA HIS A 284 -2.26 -2.50 13.05
C HIS A 284 -1.19 -1.79 12.21
N ALA A 285 -1.48 -1.49 10.94
CA ALA A 285 -0.54 -0.82 10.02
C ALA A 285 -1.30 0.08 9.03
N ARG A 286 -0.75 1.25 8.72
CA ARG A 286 -1.32 2.28 7.85
C ARG A 286 -0.22 2.86 6.94
N GLY A 287 -0.55 3.21 5.71
CA GLY A 287 0.42 3.59 4.67
C GLY A 287 1.03 2.37 3.97
N PRO A 288 2.12 2.55 3.20
CA PRO A 288 2.88 1.43 2.64
C PRO A 288 3.40 0.49 3.73
N VAL A 289 3.07 -0.80 3.60
CA VAL A 289 3.33 -1.81 4.64
C VAL A 289 4.57 -2.61 4.30
N GLY A 290 5.68 -2.29 4.98
CA GLY A 290 6.92 -3.07 4.97
C GLY A 290 6.92 -4.19 6.03
N VAL A 291 8.12 -4.71 6.37
CA VAL A 291 8.28 -5.86 7.29
C VAL A 291 7.70 -5.62 8.69
N GLU A 292 7.89 -4.42 9.26
CA GLU A 292 7.36 -4.07 10.58
C GLU A 292 5.84 -4.23 10.69
N GLY A 293 5.11 -3.91 9.61
CA GLY A 293 3.66 -4.08 9.53
C GLY A 293 3.20 -5.53 9.33
N LEU A 294 4.11 -6.50 9.36
CA LEU A 294 3.84 -7.94 9.43
C LEU A 294 4.16 -8.53 10.81
N LEU A 295 4.61 -7.70 11.77
CA LEU A 295 4.96 -8.13 13.11
C LEU A 295 3.81 -7.94 14.11
N THR A 296 3.86 -8.69 15.20
CA THR A 296 2.98 -8.55 16.36
C THR A 296 3.76 -8.79 17.65
N THR A 297 3.19 -8.43 18.80
CA THR A 297 3.88 -8.45 20.09
C THR A 297 3.50 -9.67 20.94
N LYS A 298 4.37 -10.04 21.89
CA LYS A 298 4.13 -11.10 22.87
C LYS A 298 4.73 -10.70 24.21
N TRP A 299 3.90 -10.68 25.24
CA TRP A 299 4.34 -10.43 26.61
C TRP A 299 5.05 -11.67 27.19
N LEU A 300 6.21 -11.45 27.81
CA LEU A 300 7.01 -12.50 28.44
C LEU A 300 7.24 -12.17 29.92
N LEU A 301 6.49 -12.82 30.81
CA LEU A 301 6.68 -12.72 32.25
C LEU A 301 7.66 -13.81 32.72
N ARG A 302 8.69 -13.42 33.47
CA ARG A 302 9.60 -14.35 34.18
C ARG A 302 9.43 -14.13 35.68
N GLY A 303 9.28 -15.20 36.45
CA GLY A 303 9.03 -15.14 37.89
C GLY A 303 9.59 -16.33 38.64
N ALA A 304 9.63 -16.24 39.97
CA ALA A 304 10.20 -17.23 40.87
C ALA A 304 9.12 -17.87 41.77
N GLY A 305 7.97 -18.24 41.19
CA GLY A 305 6.79 -18.69 41.94
C GLY A 305 5.85 -17.56 42.40
N HIS A 306 5.91 -16.39 41.76
CA HIS A 306 4.98 -15.28 42.05
C HIS A 306 3.52 -15.69 41.81
N ILE A 307 2.64 -15.30 42.74
CA ILE A 307 1.19 -15.47 42.68
C ILE A 307 0.48 -14.13 42.83
N VAL A 308 -0.73 -14.00 42.28
CA VAL A 308 -1.52 -12.76 42.39
C VAL A 308 -2.10 -12.59 43.79
N ALA A 309 -2.75 -13.62 44.35
CA ALA A 309 -3.31 -13.61 45.72
C ALA A 309 -4.17 -12.37 46.06
N LYS A 310 -4.97 -11.84 45.11
CA LYS A 310 -5.70 -10.56 45.23
C LYS A 310 -4.79 -9.37 45.58
N ASP A 311 -3.58 -9.38 45.02
CA ASP A 311 -2.48 -8.44 45.21
C ASP A 311 -1.99 -8.35 46.68
N THR A 312 -2.36 -9.33 47.51
CA THR A 312 -2.01 -9.38 48.93
C THR A 312 -0.52 -9.66 49.12
N GLY A 313 0.18 -8.75 49.79
CA GLY A 313 1.62 -8.89 50.06
C GLY A 313 2.53 -8.63 48.84
N VAL A 314 1.96 -8.15 47.74
CA VAL A 314 2.70 -7.76 46.53
C VAL A 314 2.81 -6.24 46.47
N THR A 315 4.01 -5.73 46.19
CA THR A 315 4.22 -4.31 45.87
C THR A 315 4.69 -4.19 44.43
N TYR A 316 3.83 -3.70 43.55
CA TYR A 316 4.22 -3.43 42.17
C TYR A 316 5.13 -2.21 42.09
N THR A 317 6.31 -2.38 41.48
CA THR A 317 7.24 -1.27 41.25
C THR A 317 6.94 -0.51 39.95
N HIS A 318 6.28 -1.18 38.98
CA HIS A 318 6.06 -0.72 37.61
C HIS A 318 7.29 -0.05 36.95
N LYS A 319 8.49 -0.41 37.40
CA LYS A 319 9.72 0.27 37.02
C LYS A 319 10.09 -0.11 35.60
N LEU A 320 9.98 0.85 34.68
CA LEU A 320 10.58 0.73 33.37
C LEU A 320 12.10 0.56 33.52
N LEU A 321 12.63 -0.47 32.87
CA LEU A 321 14.06 -0.73 32.77
C LEU A 321 14.55 -0.30 31.39
N PRO A 322 15.79 0.19 31.25
CA PRO A 322 16.37 0.45 29.94
C PRO A 322 16.31 -0.82 29.07
N LEU A 323 15.87 -0.67 27.82
CA LEU A 323 16.06 -1.69 26.79
C LEU A 323 17.53 -1.64 26.33
N ALA A 324 18.05 -2.81 25.96
CA ALA A 324 19.40 -3.00 25.43
C ALA A 324 19.38 -3.09 23.89
#